data_AF-A0A833GGU0-F1
#
_entry.id   AF-A0A833GGU0-F1
#
_cell.length_a   1.000
_cell.length_b   1.000
_cell.length_c   1.000
_cell.angle_alpha   90.00
_cell.angle_beta   90.00
_cell.angle_gamma   90.00
#
_symmetry.space_group_name_H-M   'P 1'
#
loop_
_entity.id
_entity.type
_entity.pdbx_description
1 polymer ?
#
loop_
_entity_poly.entity_id
_entity_poly.type
_entity_poly.pdbx_seq_one_letter_code
_entity_poly.pdbx_strand_id
1 'polypeptide(L)'
;LRFRMDDRKQRVIVDADGTDGAQFFGWEAADAAALDGIAARVEAAGVQVGRGERALADQRRVQDLIFFHDPAGNRVEVFHGAENAGDPFRPGRTLSGFRTGTLGMGHVVLTVERIDNVLPFYRQVLGFGLSDYTLRPFKAYFLHVNPRHHSLALIETGKNFIHHLMVELYSLDDVGQAYDLALGEAGRIGVTLGRHTNDFMFSFYANAPSGFMVECGWGGRTIEPVTWKPVEMVTGPSLWGHERSWLSPEKRLEARDIRLQNARDGLREPVQVIEGNYHVMDGVCPWWDSAKRAAE
;
A
#
# COMPACT_ATOMS: atom_id res chain seq x y z
N LEU A 1 -10.76 -16.81 -9.20
CA LEU A 1 -10.51 -16.98 -7.75
C LEU A 1 -10.89 -15.72 -6.99
N ARG A 2 -11.36 -15.85 -5.74
CA ARG A 2 -11.77 -14.73 -4.87
C ARG A 2 -11.17 -14.97 -3.49
N PHE A 3 -10.45 -13.99 -2.95
CA PHE A 3 -9.72 -14.14 -1.69
C PHE A 3 -10.19 -13.12 -0.65
N ARG A 4 -10.34 -13.62 0.58
CA ARG A 4 -10.60 -12.82 1.78
C ARG A 4 -9.28 -12.46 2.44
N MET A 5 -9.27 -11.34 3.16
CA MET A 5 -8.19 -10.97 4.08
C MET A 5 -8.72 -10.70 5.49
N ASP A 6 -10.05 -10.59 5.61
CA ASP A 6 -10.80 -10.27 6.81
C ASP A 6 -12.25 -10.76 6.65
N ASP A 7 -13.16 -10.17 7.40
CA ASP A 7 -14.57 -10.53 7.41
C ASP A 7 -15.32 -10.09 6.15
N ARG A 8 -14.71 -9.35 5.21
CA ARG A 8 -15.33 -9.11 3.91
C ARG A 8 -15.40 -10.40 3.09
N LYS A 9 -16.44 -10.57 2.28
CA LYS A 9 -16.57 -11.74 1.36
C LYS A 9 -15.43 -11.83 0.35
N GLN A 10 -14.84 -10.70 -0.03
CA GLN A 10 -13.68 -10.64 -0.91
C GLN A 10 -12.94 -9.32 -0.79
N ARG A 11 -11.62 -9.39 -0.99
CA ARG A 11 -10.69 -8.27 -1.04
C ARG A 11 -9.88 -8.34 -2.34
N VAL A 12 -9.33 -9.51 -2.70
CA VAL A 12 -8.60 -9.73 -3.96
C VAL A 12 -9.41 -10.61 -4.91
N ILE A 13 -9.44 -10.21 -6.18
CA ILE A 13 -10.09 -10.93 -7.26
C ILE A 13 -9.02 -11.30 -8.30
N VAL A 14 -8.88 -12.59 -8.60
CA VAL A 14 -7.93 -13.10 -9.61
C VAL A 14 -8.72 -13.82 -10.68
N ASP A 15 -8.68 -13.34 -11.91
CA ASP A 15 -9.36 -13.95 -13.05
C ASP A 15 -8.34 -14.37 -14.11
N ALA A 16 -8.62 -15.49 -14.78
CA ALA A 16 -7.81 -15.96 -15.89
C ALA A 16 -8.44 -15.41 -17.18
N ASP A 17 -7.92 -14.28 -17.64
CA ASP A 17 -8.42 -13.56 -18.83
C ASP A 17 -7.39 -13.47 -19.97
N GLY A 18 -6.18 -14.01 -19.73
CA GLY A 18 -5.08 -13.97 -20.70
C GLY A 18 -4.37 -12.62 -20.79
N THR A 19 -4.63 -11.69 -19.88
CA THR A 19 -3.97 -10.38 -19.83
C THR A 19 -3.10 -10.22 -18.59
N ASP A 20 -2.03 -9.44 -18.71
CA ASP A 20 -1.18 -9.06 -17.58
C ASP A 20 -1.71 -7.77 -16.92
N GLY A 21 -1.44 -7.63 -15.62
CA GLY A 21 -1.79 -6.44 -14.85
C GLY A 21 -3.11 -6.52 -14.08
N ALA A 22 -3.68 -5.37 -13.78
CA ALA A 22 -4.90 -5.24 -12.98
C ALA A 22 -6.09 -4.85 -13.85
N GLN A 23 -7.22 -5.54 -13.65
CA GLN A 23 -8.46 -5.24 -14.38
C GLN A 23 -9.22 -4.03 -13.82
N PHE A 24 -9.21 -3.84 -12.49
CA PHE A 24 -9.92 -2.74 -11.82
C PHE A 24 -9.36 -2.48 -10.42
N PHE A 25 -9.63 -1.28 -9.91
CA PHE A 25 -9.32 -0.86 -8.54
C PHE A 25 -10.61 -0.43 -7.81
N GLY A 26 -10.88 -1.06 -6.67
CA GLY A 26 -12.11 -0.84 -5.89
C GLY A 26 -11.92 0.12 -4.72
N TRP A 27 -12.81 1.10 -4.58
CA TRP A 27 -12.83 2.08 -3.49
C TRP A 27 -14.20 2.10 -2.81
N GLU A 28 -14.21 1.96 -1.48
CA GLU A 28 -15.47 1.95 -0.71
C GLU A 28 -15.90 3.39 -0.38
N ALA A 29 -17.08 3.78 -0.85
CA ALA A 29 -17.80 4.97 -0.41
C ALA A 29 -18.57 4.66 0.89
N ALA A 30 -18.82 5.69 1.70
CA ALA A 30 -19.50 5.54 2.98
C ALA A 30 -20.91 4.95 2.85
N ASP A 31 -21.67 5.39 1.85
CA ASP A 31 -23.04 4.98 1.59
C ASP A 31 -23.45 5.28 0.13
N ALA A 32 -24.74 5.06 -0.18
CA ALA A 32 -25.32 5.32 -1.50
C ALA A 32 -25.29 6.80 -1.90
N ALA A 33 -25.53 7.72 -0.97
CA ALA A 33 -25.51 9.15 -1.25
C ALA A 33 -24.10 9.64 -1.56
N ALA A 34 -23.09 9.12 -0.85
CA ALA A 34 -21.69 9.37 -1.13
C ALA A 34 -21.27 8.80 -2.50
N LEU A 35 -21.77 7.60 -2.86
CA LEU A 35 -21.55 7.01 -4.19
C LEU A 35 -22.10 7.91 -5.31
N ASP A 36 -23.34 8.39 -5.18
CA ASP A 36 -23.98 9.27 -6.15
C ASP A 36 -23.28 10.64 -6.22
N GLY A 37 -22.84 11.17 -5.09
CA GLY A 37 -22.04 12.39 -5.03
C GLY A 37 -20.69 12.26 -5.74
N ILE A 38 -20.02 11.12 -5.62
CA ILE A 38 -18.78 10.82 -6.35
C ILE A 38 -19.08 10.73 -7.86
N ALA A 39 -20.15 10.03 -8.26
CA ALA A 39 -20.56 9.93 -9.66
C ALA A 39 -20.76 11.31 -10.28
N ALA A 40 -21.53 12.18 -9.63
CA ALA A 40 -21.80 13.53 -10.11
C ALA A 40 -20.51 14.38 -10.24
N ARG A 41 -19.56 14.26 -9.31
CA ARG A 41 -18.26 14.95 -9.41
C ARG A 41 -17.44 14.45 -10.61
N VAL A 42 -17.44 13.15 -10.86
CA VAL A 42 -16.71 12.55 -11.99
C VAL A 42 -17.33 12.96 -13.32
N GLU A 43 -18.66 12.95 -13.44
CA GLU A 43 -19.39 13.41 -14.63
C GLU A 43 -19.17 14.91 -14.88
N ALA A 44 -19.20 15.74 -13.83
CA ALA A 44 -18.91 17.17 -13.94
C ALA A 44 -17.48 17.46 -14.41
N ALA A 45 -16.54 16.53 -14.19
CA ALA A 45 -15.18 16.59 -14.72
C ALA A 45 -15.07 16.07 -16.17
N GLY A 46 -16.19 15.73 -16.82
CA GLY A 46 -16.25 15.27 -18.21
C GLY A 46 -15.91 13.79 -18.40
N VAL A 47 -15.86 13.00 -17.33
CA VAL A 47 -15.59 11.56 -17.40
C VAL A 47 -16.92 10.80 -17.36
N GLN A 48 -17.13 9.91 -18.33
CA GLN A 48 -18.33 9.07 -18.38
C GLN A 48 -18.34 8.08 -17.21
N VAL A 49 -19.44 8.06 -16.46
CA VAL A 49 -19.69 7.12 -15.38
C VAL A 49 -20.72 6.08 -15.82
N GLY A 50 -20.41 4.80 -15.57
CA GLY A 50 -21.36 3.70 -15.69
C GLY A 50 -21.86 3.29 -14.31
N ARG A 51 -23.16 3.02 -14.16
CA ARG A 51 -23.69 2.31 -12.99
C ARG A 51 -23.53 0.80 -13.25
N GLY A 52 -23.03 0.07 -12.26
CA GLY A 52 -22.92 -1.38 -12.34
C GLY A 52 -24.30 -2.03 -12.37
N GLU A 53 -24.50 -2.97 -13.28
CA GLU A 53 -25.71 -3.80 -13.25
C GLU A 53 -25.72 -4.69 -12.00
N ARG A 54 -26.91 -5.19 -11.64
CA ARG A 54 -27.07 -6.07 -10.48
C ARG A 54 -26.13 -7.28 -10.51
N ALA A 55 -25.92 -7.89 -11.67
CA ALA A 55 -25.01 -9.02 -11.83
C ALA A 55 -23.56 -8.66 -11.50
N LEU A 56 -23.10 -7.45 -11.85
CA LEU A 56 -21.77 -6.97 -11.50
C LEU A 56 -21.66 -6.69 -9.99
N ALA A 57 -22.67 -6.06 -9.39
CA ALA A 57 -22.72 -5.83 -7.95
C ALA A 57 -22.69 -7.16 -7.15
N ASP A 58 -23.47 -8.16 -7.57
CA ASP A 58 -23.48 -9.49 -6.97
C ASP A 58 -22.11 -10.21 -7.16
N GLN A 59 -21.47 -10.06 -8.33
CA GLN A 59 -20.11 -10.56 -8.56
C GLN A 59 -19.08 -9.87 -7.64
N ARG A 60 -19.28 -8.57 -7.37
CA ARG A 60 -18.47 -7.74 -6.47
C ARG A 60 -18.85 -7.88 -4.99
N ARG A 61 -19.95 -8.58 -4.65
CA ARG A 61 -20.43 -8.75 -3.26
C ARG A 61 -20.60 -7.39 -2.57
N VAL A 62 -21.20 -6.46 -3.28
CA VAL A 62 -21.51 -5.10 -2.83
C VAL A 62 -22.97 -4.79 -3.14
N GLN A 63 -23.56 -3.81 -2.45
CA GLN A 63 -24.95 -3.42 -2.71
C GLN A 63 -25.09 -2.74 -4.07
N ASP A 64 -24.17 -1.83 -4.39
CA ASP A 64 -24.14 -1.10 -5.65
C ASP A 64 -22.72 -0.58 -5.92
N LEU A 65 -22.44 -0.28 -7.19
CA LEU A 65 -21.20 0.36 -7.61
C LEU A 65 -21.38 1.21 -8.86
N ILE A 66 -20.49 2.19 -9.01
CA ILE A 66 -20.22 2.87 -10.27
C ILE A 66 -18.83 2.48 -10.77
N PHE A 67 -18.60 2.65 -12.07
CA PHE A 67 -17.27 2.51 -12.66
C PHE A 67 -17.01 3.56 -13.72
N PHE A 68 -15.74 3.90 -13.89
CA PHE A 68 -15.23 4.84 -14.88
C PHE A 68 -13.76 4.51 -15.16
N HIS A 69 -13.14 5.23 -16.11
CA HIS A 69 -11.71 5.09 -16.38
C HIS A 69 -10.98 6.35 -15.91
N ASP A 70 -9.88 6.17 -15.21
CA ASP A 70 -8.99 7.28 -14.87
C ASP A 70 -8.23 7.79 -16.12
N PRO A 71 -7.51 8.93 -16.04
CA PRO A 71 -6.76 9.45 -17.19
C PRO A 71 -5.63 8.54 -17.69
N ALA A 72 -5.22 7.53 -16.91
CA ALA A 72 -4.25 6.52 -17.33
C ALA A 72 -4.90 5.29 -18.00
N GLY A 73 -6.24 5.26 -18.10
CA GLY A 73 -7.03 4.18 -18.68
C GLY A 73 -7.35 3.05 -17.70
N ASN A 74 -7.06 3.20 -16.42
CA ASN A 74 -7.40 2.19 -15.41
C ASN A 74 -8.89 2.24 -15.10
N ARG A 75 -9.53 1.08 -15.03
CA ARG A 75 -10.90 0.98 -14.52
C ARG A 75 -10.92 1.20 -13.01
N VAL A 76 -11.65 2.21 -12.59
CA VAL A 76 -11.88 2.53 -11.19
C VAL A 76 -13.33 2.17 -10.86
N GLU A 77 -13.52 1.38 -9.81
CA GLU A 77 -14.84 1.03 -9.29
C GLU A 77 -15.02 1.66 -7.91
N VAL A 78 -16.08 2.44 -7.72
CA VAL A 78 -16.47 2.97 -6.41
C VAL A 78 -17.75 2.25 -6.01
N PHE A 79 -17.80 1.72 -4.79
CA PHE A 79 -18.91 0.89 -4.33
C PHE A 79 -19.34 1.25 -2.91
N HIS A 80 -20.51 0.78 -2.48
CA HIS A 80 -20.88 0.80 -1.06
C HIS A 80 -21.54 -0.51 -0.64
N GLY A 81 -21.60 -0.74 0.69
CA GLY A 81 -22.28 -1.89 1.26
C GLY A 81 -21.62 -3.22 0.92
N ALA A 82 -20.28 -3.31 1.07
CA ALA A 82 -19.58 -4.58 0.92
C ALA A 82 -20.12 -5.64 1.89
N GLU A 83 -20.38 -6.84 1.38
CA GLU A 83 -20.89 -7.95 2.16
C GLU A 83 -19.82 -8.52 3.10
N ASN A 84 -20.25 -8.86 4.31
CA ASN A 84 -19.44 -9.64 5.25
C ASN A 84 -19.70 -11.14 5.07
N ALA A 85 -18.68 -11.94 5.33
CA ALA A 85 -18.81 -13.38 5.47
C ALA A 85 -19.60 -13.73 6.74
N GLY A 86 -20.32 -14.87 6.70
CA GLY A 86 -21.05 -15.36 7.87
C GLY A 86 -20.15 -16.11 8.85
N ASP A 87 -18.91 -16.39 8.46
CA ASP A 87 -17.90 -17.14 9.19
C ASP A 87 -16.62 -16.30 9.38
N PRO A 88 -15.92 -16.44 10.53
CA PRO A 88 -14.69 -15.70 10.80
C PRO A 88 -13.62 -15.94 9.73
N PHE A 89 -12.83 -14.93 9.43
CA PHE A 89 -11.69 -15.10 8.54
C PHE A 89 -10.71 -16.16 9.06
N ARG A 90 -10.28 -17.05 8.14
CA ARG A 90 -9.24 -18.05 8.40
C ARG A 90 -8.19 -17.95 7.30
N PRO A 91 -6.94 -17.63 7.64
CA PRO A 91 -5.89 -17.54 6.64
C PRO A 91 -5.57 -18.92 6.04
N GLY A 92 -5.17 -18.94 4.76
CA GLY A 92 -4.83 -20.19 4.04
C GLY A 92 -3.54 -20.87 4.50
N ARG A 93 -2.73 -20.17 5.30
CA ARG A 93 -1.56 -20.67 6.03
C ARG A 93 -1.62 -20.12 7.46
N THR A 94 -0.87 -20.68 8.38
CA THR A 94 -0.71 -20.08 9.72
C THR A 94 -0.06 -18.71 9.58
N LEU A 95 -0.83 -17.64 9.80
CA LEU A 95 -0.37 -16.25 9.85
C LEU A 95 -1.22 -15.48 10.87
N SER A 96 -0.66 -14.43 11.46
CA SER A 96 -1.34 -13.64 12.51
C SER A 96 -2.55 -12.85 11.99
N GLY A 97 -2.54 -12.50 10.70
CA GLY A 97 -3.64 -11.85 9.98
C GLY A 97 -3.17 -10.67 9.14
N PHE A 98 -4.12 -9.91 8.61
CA PHE A 98 -3.87 -8.73 7.78
C PHE A 98 -4.40 -7.48 8.46
N ARG A 99 -3.62 -6.40 8.46
CA ARG A 99 -4.05 -5.10 8.98
C ARG A 99 -4.99 -4.40 8.01
N THR A 100 -6.27 -4.79 8.07
CA THR A 100 -7.32 -4.26 7.19
C THR A 100 -8.34 -3.36 7.91
N GLY A 101 -9.61 -3.76 7.97
CA GLY A 101 -10.70 -3.00 8.58
C GLY A 101 -10.95 -1.67 7.87
N THR A 102 -11.01 -0.59 8.66
CA THR A 102 -11.20 0.79 8.18
C THR A 102 -10.03 1.32 7.36
N LEU A 103 -8.86 0.67 7.42
CA LEU A 103 -7.68 1.01 6.62
C LEU A 103 -7.72 0.43 5.19
N GLY A 104 -8.72 -0.40 4.88
CA GLY A 104 -8.77 -1.12 3.60
C GLY A 104 -7.71 -2.22 3.50
N MET A 105 -7.53 -2.78 2.30
CA MET A 105 -6.63 -3.93 2.05
C MET A 105 -5.14 -3.63 2.28
N GLY A 106 -4.70 -2.41 2.00
CA GLY A 106 -3.31 -2.08 1.76
C GLY A 106 -3.24 -0.93 0.76
N HIS A 107 -2.27 -0.97 -0.16
CA HIS A 107 -2.15 0.03 -1.22
C HIS A 107 -1.83 -0.57 -2.58
N VAL A 108 -2.14 0.20 -3.62
CA VAL A 108 -1.65 -0.06 -4.97
C VAL A 108 -0.73 1.08 -5.40
N VAL A 109 0.34 0.74 -6.09
CA VAL A 109 1.22 1.71 -6.73
C VAL A 109 1.15 1.51 -8.23
N LEU A 110 0.85 2.60 -8.92
CA LEU A 110 0.74 2.65 -10.37
C LEU A 110 1.94 3.41 -10.92
N THR A 111 2.55 2.87 -11.97
CA THR A 111 3.36 3.69 -12.84
C THR A 111 2.44 4.43 -13.81
N VAL A 112 2.77 5.67 -14.12
CA VAL A 112 2.06 6.47 -15.11
C VAL A 112 3.03 7.10 -16.09
N GLU A 113 2.53 7.39 -17.29
CA GLU A 113 3.30 8.05 -18.33
C GLU A 113 3.67 9.49 -17.92
N ARG A 114 2.68 10.27 -17.48
CA ARG A 114 2.82 11.66 -17.01
C ARG A 114 1.96 11.86 -15.77
N ILE A 115 2.57 12.12 -14.62
CA ILE A 115 1.84 12.32 -13.35
C ILE A 115 0.92 13.53 -13.41
N ASP A 116 1.35 14.60 -14.09
CA ASP A 116 0.60 15.85 -14.16
C ASP A 116 -0.78 15.67 -14.86
N ASN A 117 -0.96 14.60 -15.65
CA ASN A 117 -2.23 14.26 -16.29
C ASN A 117 -3.18 13.44 -15.39
N VAL A 118 -2.65 12.75 -14.38
CA VAL A 118 -3.39 11.76 -13.57
C VAL A 118 -3.66 12.28 -12.16
N LEU A 119 -2.69 12.96 -11.56
CA LEU A 119 -2.77 13.45 -10.19
C LEU A 119 -3.97 14.39 -9.92
N PRO A 120 -4.32 15.34 -10.82
CA PRO A 120 -5.49 16.20 -10.61
C PRO A 120 -6.79 15.41 -10.50
N PHE A 121 -6.94 14.33 -11.27
CA PHE A 121 -8.15 13.49 -11.21
C PHE A 121 -8.33 12.88 -9.82
N TYR A 122 -7.31 12.21 -9.29
CA TYR A 122 -7.40 11.59 -7.97
C TYR A 122 -7.57 12.63 -6.85
N ARG A 123 -6.86 13.76 -6.91
CA ARG A 123 -6.91 14.77 -5.84
C ARG A 123 -8.15 15.67 -5.89
N GLN A 124 -8.52 16.16 -7.07
CA GLN A 124 -9.54 17.20 -7.22
C GLN A 124 -10.92 16.61 -7.54
N VAL A 125 -10.99 15.49 -8.27
CA VAL A 125 -12.27 14.85 -8.64
C VAL A 125 -12.68 13.81 -7.60
N LEU A 126 -11.77 12.87 -7.30
CA LEU A 126 -12.04 11.81 -6.32
C LEU A 126 -11.82 12.25 -4.87
N GLY A 127 -11.06 13.33 -4.64
CA GLY A 127 -10.87 13.92 -3.32
C GLY A 127 -9.81 13.22 -2.47
N PHE A 128 -8.87 12.49 -3.08
CA PHE A 128 -7.79 11.82 -2.35
C PHE A 128 -6.87 12.86 -1.72
N GLY A 129 -6.55 12.65 -0.44
CA GLY A 129 -5.57 13.44 0.28
C GLY A 129 -4.14 13.11 -0.18
N LEU A 130 -3.22 14.05 -0.01
CA LEU A 130 -1.80 13.84 -0.28
C LEU A 130 -1.08 13.54 1.05
N SER A 131 -0.25 12.51 1.07
CA SER A 131 0.50 12.11 2.26
C SER A 131 1.92 12.62 2.20
N ASP A 132 2.61 12.35 1.10
CA ASP A 132 3.89 12.94 0.75
C ASP A 132 4.19 12.73 -0.73
N TYR A 133 5.32 13.28 -1.17
CA TYR A 133 5.77 13.19 -2.55
C TYR A 133 7.29 13.25 -2.62
N THR A 134 7.86 12.78 -3.72
CA THR A 134 9.24 13.06 -4.10
C THR A 134 9.29 13.58 -5.52
N LEU A 135 10.22 14.49 -5.78
CA LEU A 135 10.49 15.02 -7.12
C LEU A 135 11.75 14.41 -7.75
N ARG A 136 12.56 13.69 -6.97
CA ARG A 136 13.83 13.10 -7.43
C ARG A 136 14.09 11.72 -6.83
N PRO A 137 14.70 10.80 -7.60
CA PRO A 137 15.16 10.97 -8.98
C PRO A 137 14.01 10.95 -10.02
N PHE A 138 12.79 10.63 -9.59
CA PHE A 138 11.56 10.69 -10.38
C PHE A 138 10.43 11.25 -9.53
N LYS A 139 9.36 11.73 -10.18
CA LYS A 139 8.15 12.17 -9.47
C LYS A 139 7.41 10.96 -8.91
N ALA A 140 7.09 10.98 -7.62
CA ALA A 140 6.14 10.06 -7.02
C ALA A 140 5.26 10.78 -5.99
N TYR A 141 3.98 10.43 -5.95
CA TYR A 141 2.98 11.02 -5.05
C TYR A 141 2.21 9.91 -4.35
N PHE A 142 2.09 10.00 -3.03
CA PHE A 142 1.46 9.01 -2.17
C PHE A 142 0.15 9.59 -1.63
N LEU A 143 -0.97 8.93 -1.92
CA LEU A 143 -2.31 9.45 -1.73
C LEU A 143 -3.12 8.59 -0.74
N HIS A 144 -3.88 9.23 0.14
CA HIS A 144 -4.70 8.59 1.16
C HIS A 144 -6.19 8.91 1.00
N VAL A 145 -7.02 8.01 1.50
CA VAL A 145 -8.49 8.18 1.63
C VAL A 145 -8.98 7.87 3.04
N ASN A 146 -8.09 7.40 3.92
CA ASN A 146 -8.34 7.01 5.30
C ASN A 146 -7.03 7.16 6.11
N PRO A 147 -6.96 6.76 7.39
CA PRO A 147 -5.74 6.90 8.20
C PRO A 147 -4.52 6.09 7.73
N ARG A 148 -4.65 5.19 6.75
CA ARG A 148 -3.50 4.53 6.14
C ARG A 148 -2.65 5.59 5.44
N HIS A 149 -1.33 5.55 5.64
CA HIS A 149 -0.43 6.54 5.04
C HIS A 149 -0.70 6.75 3.56
N HIS A 150 -0.92 5.69 2.79
CA HIS A 150 -1.45 5.82 1.44
C HIS A 150 -2.18 4.54 1.05
N SER A 151 -3.17 4.68 0.17
CA SER A 151 -3.85 3.55 -0.47
C SER A 151 -3.60 3.52 -1.98
N LEU A 152 -3.15 4.65 -2.55
CA LEU A 152 -2.70 4.77 -3.92
C LEU A 152 -1.36 5.51 -3.93
N ALA A 153 -0.39 5.06 -4.73
CA ALA A 153 0.72 5.91 -5.13
C ALA A 153 0.88 5.94 -6.65
N LEU A 154 1.37 7.06 -7.16
CA LEU A 154 1.64 7.27 -8.58
C LEU A 154 3.13 7.53 -8.76
N ILE A 155 3.78 6.82 -9.68
CA ILE A 155 5.20 6.99 -10.04
C ILE A 155 5.31 7.34 -11.53
N GLU A 156 5.96 8.45 -11.86
CA GLU A 156 6.19 8.83 -13.26
C GLU A 156 7.32 7.98 -13.84
N THR A 157 7.01 7.15 -14.83
CA THR A 157 8.01 6.28 -15.50
C THR A 157 7.97 6.36 -17.03
N GLY A 158 7.01 7.09 -17.60
CA GLY A 158 6.76 7.06 -19.04
C GLY A 158 5.90 5.88 -19.51
N LYS A 159 5.37 5.06 -18.59
CA LYS A 159 4.46 3.95 -18.92
C LYS A 159 3.35 3.79 -17.87
N ASN A 160 2.12 3.57 -18.32
CA ASN A 160 0.99 3.17 -17.47
C ASN A 160 1.07 1.66 -17.19
N PHE A 161 1.16 1.28 -15.92
CA PHE A 161 1.10 -0.11 -15.47
C PHE A 161 0.90 -0.20 -13.96
N ILE A 162 0.49 -1.37 -13.46
CA ILE A 162 0.57 -1.64 -12.02
C ILE A 162 2.03 -1.93 -11.66
N HIS A 163 2.60 -1.16 -10.72
CA HIS A 163 3.93 -1.44 -10.19
C HIS A 163 3.85 -2.55 -9.15
N HIS A 164 3.03 -2.33 -8.12
CA HIS A 164 2.83 -3.32 -7.07
C HIS A 164 1.50 -3.16 -6.33
N LEU A 165 1.06 -4.26 -5.73
CA LEU A 165 0.02 -4.31 -4.71
C LEU A 165 0.70 -4.60 -3.37
N MET A 166 0.30 -3.92 -2.29
CA MET A 166 0.80 -4.18 -0.95
C MET A 166 -0.27 -4.77 -0.05
N VAL A 167 0.14 -5.75 0.76
CA VAL A 167 -0.65 -6.27 1.89
C VAL A 167 0.12 -6.08 3.19
N GLU A 168 -0.54 -5.56 4.21
CA GLU A 168 0.06 -5.33 5.52
C GLU A 168 -0.36 -6.44 6.48
N LEU A 169 0.62 -7.06 7.14
CA LEU A 169 0.45 -8.14 8.11
C LEU A 169 0.47 -7.61 9.54
N TYR A 170 -0.06 -8.39 10.49
CA TYR A 170 -0.04 -7.99 11.91
C TYR A 170 1.30 -8.26 12.61
N SER A 171 2.13 -9.17 12.08
CA SER A 171 3.40 -9.57 12.67
C SER A 171 4.57 -9.38 11.71
N LEU A 172 5.70 -8.92 12.26
CA LEU A 172 6.98 -8.86 11.56
C LEU A 172 7.43 -10.27 11.12
N ASP A 173 7.19 -11.28 11.96
CA ASP A 173 7.58 -12.65 11.66
C ASP A 173 6.81 -13.23 10.48
N ASP A 174 5.56 -12.82 10.26
CA ASP A 174 4.80 -13.27 9.10
C ASP A 174 5.41 -12.75 7.78
N VAL A 175 6.00 -11.54 7.80
CA VAL A 175 6.75 -10.97 6.67
C VAL A 175 8.04 -11.75 6.46
N GLY A 176 8.81 -12.03 7.53
CA GLY A 176 10.03 -12.83 7.45
C GLY A 176 9.78 -14.23 6.90
N GLN A 177 8.74 -14.92 7.37
CA GLN A 177 8.37 -16.24 6.88
C GLN A 177 7.85 -16.20 5.43
N ALA A 178 7.14 -15.14 5.03
CA ALA A 178 6.78 -14.94 3.62
C ALA A 178 8.03 -14.76 2.73
N TYR A 179 9.03 -14.04 3.25
CA TYR A 179 10.31 -13.84 2.57
C TYR A 179 11.06 -15.18 2.39
N ASP A 180 11.13 -16.01 3.43
CA ASP A 180 11.76 -17.34 3.35
C ASP A 180 11.09 -18.25 2.32
N LEU A 181 9.75 -18.24 2.24
CA LEU A 181 9.03 -18.98 1.21
C LEU A 181 9.38 -18.47 -0.20
N ALA A 182 9.44 -17.15 -0.38
CA ALA A 182 9.77 -16.56 -1.67
C ALA A 182 11.23 -16.84 -2.08
N LEU A 183 12.17 -16.94 -1.13
CA LEU A 183 13.55 -17.35 -1.41
C LEU A 183 13.66 -18.78 -1.98
N GLY A 184 12.67 -19.63 -1.72
CA GLY A 184 12.60 -20.99 -2.26
C GLY A 184 12.41 -21.07 -3.78
N GLU A 185 12.10 -19.95 -4.44
CA GLU A 185 11.90 -19.88 -5.88
C GLU A 185 12.79 -18.81 -6.52
N ALA A 186 13.67 -19.25 -7.44
CA ALA A 186 14.60 -18.36 -8.11
C ALA A 186 13.86 -17.25 -8.87
N GLY A 187 14.29 -16.00 -8.67
CA GLY A 187 13.68 -14.83 -9.31
C GLY A 187 12.37 -14.37 -8.67
N ARG A 188 11.88 -15.03 -7.61
CA ARG A 188 10.65 -14.59 -6.92
C ARG A 188 10.88 -13.32 -6.12
N ILE A 189 12.05 -13.08 -5.54
CA ILE A 189 12.39 -11.81 -4.88
C ILE A 189 12.72 -10.75 -5.93
N GLY A 190 11.85 -9.76 -6.06
CA GLY A 190 12.11 -8.55 -6.84
C GLY A 190 12.95 -7.55 -6.04
N VAL A 191 12.51 -7.24 -4.83
CA VAL A 191 13.18 -6.32 -3.90
C VAL A 191 13.38 -7.01 -2.57
N THR A 192 14.59 -6.96 -2.04
CA THR A 192 14.92 -7.56 -0.74
C THR A 192 14.22 -6.85 0.41
N LEU A 193 14.27 -7.44 1.60
CA LEU A 193 13.82 -6.78 2.82
C LEU A 193 14.43 -5.39 3.00
N GLY A 194 13.63 -4.46 3.50
CA GLY A 194 14.06 -3.11 3.83
C GLY A 194 12.99 -2.38 4.65
N ARG A 195 13.24 -1.09 4.86
CA ARG A 195 12.29 -0.21 5.53
C ARG A 195 12.18 1.14 4.84
N HIS A 196 10.96 1.58 4.57
CA HIS A 196 10.69 2.83 3.88
C HIS A 196 10.92 4.06 4.77
N THR A 197 11.28 5.18 4.14
CA THR A 197 11.47 6.50 4.79
C THR A 197 10.18 7.27 4.99
N ASN A 198 9.17 7.02 4.15
CA ASN A 198 7.91 7.72 4.22
C ASN A 198 6.95 7.02 5.18
N ASP A 199 6.38 5.88 4.80
CA ASP A 199 5.36 5.21 5.59
C ASP A 199 5.90 4.29 6.69
N PHE A 200 7.23 4.16 6.77
CA PHE A 200 7.97 3.31 7.70
C PHE A 200 7.75 1.81 7.56
N MET A 201 7.08 1.38 6.50
CA MET A 201 6.78 -0.01 6.22
C MET A 201 8.07 -0.82 6.14
N PHE A 202 8.15 -1.89 6.94
CA PHE A 202 9.13 -2.95 6.79
C PHE A 202 8.57 -3.97 5.81
N SER A 203 9.20 -4.16 4.66
CA SER A 203 8.65 -4.98 3.60
C SER A 203 9.70 -5.60 2.68
N PHE A 204 9.24 -6.54 1.84
CA PHE A 204 9.92 -7.00 0.64
C PHE A 204 8.91 -7.14 -0.50
N TYR A 205 9.42 -7.35 -1.72
CA TYR A 205 8.59 -7.43 -2.91
C TYR A 205 8.82 -8.75 -3.63
N ALA A 206 7.76 -9.51 -3.82
CA ALA A 206 7.75 -10.72 -4.62
C ALA A 206 7.20 -10.45 -6.03
N ASN A 207 7.85 -10.97 -7.07
CA ASN A 207 7.33 -10.93 -8.43
C ASN A 207 6.07 -11.79 -8.53
N ALA A 208 4.98 -11.24 -9.03
CA ALA A 208 3.77 -11.97 -9.38
C ALA A 208 3.87 -12.49 -10.82
N PRO A 209 3.19 -13.61 -11.17
CA PRO A 209 3.17 -14.13 -12.53
C PRO A 209 2.63 -13.12 -13.58
N SER A 210 1.74 -12.21 -13.18
CA SER A 210 1.09 -11.22 -14.05
C SER A 210 1.92 -9.94 -14.29
N GLY A 211 3.24 -10.01 -14.12
CA GLY A 211 4.18 -8.94 -14.50
C GLY A 211 4.31 -7.77 -13.52
N PHE A 212 3.70 -7.82 -12.35
CA PHE A 212 3.84 -6.81 -11.28
C PHE A 212 4.34 -7.44 -9.98
N MET A 213 4.58 -6.64 -8.93
CA MET A 213 5.04 -7.16 -7.63
C MET A 213 3.95 -7.17 -6.57
N VAL A 214 4.03 -8.11 -5.63
CA VAL A 214 3.30 -8.05 -4.36
C VAL A 214 4.29 -7.66 -3.27
N GLU A 215 4.04 -6.50 -2.66
CA GLU A 215 4.73 -6.07 -1.45
C GLU A 215 4.07 -6.72 -0.23
N CYS A 216 4.89 -7.36 0.60
CA CYS A 216 4.46 -7.95 1.86
C CYS A 216 5.10 -7.16 2.99
N GLY A 217 4.27 -6.44 3.76
CA GLY A 217 4.74 -5.41 4.69
C GLY A 217 4.20 -5.55 6.10
N TRP A 218 4.87 -4.89 7.05
CA TRP A 218 4.45 -4.75 8.44
C TRP A 218 4.89 -3.39 9.00
N GLY A 219 4.13 -2.89 9.98
CA GLY A 219 4.52 -1.74 10.79
C GLY A 219 4.43 -0.42 10.04
N GLY A 220 3.43 -0.25 9.17
CA GLY A 220 3.18 1.03 8.52
C GLY A 220 2.65 2.08 9.51
N ARG A 221 3.08 3.34 9.34
CA ARG A 221 2.52 4.47 10.09
C ARG A 221 1.10 4.79 9.64
N THR A 222 0.30 5.27 10.58
CA THR A 222 -0.98 5.91 10.30
C THR A 222 -0.85 7.42 10.35
N ILE A 223 -1.75 8.10 9.67
CA ILE A 223 -1.85 9.55 9.64
C ILE A 223 -3.19 9.98 10.22
N GLU A 224 -3.29 11.23 10.66
CA GLU A 224 -4.57 11.89 10.96
C GLU A 224 -4.96 12.78 9.76
N PRO A 225 -5.81 12.31 8.83
CA PRO A 225 -6.03 12.96 7.53
C PRO A 225 -6.41 14.44 7.64
N VAL A 226 -7.20 14.82 8.65
CA VAL A 226 -7.70 16.19 8.82
C VAL A 226 -6.58 17.19 9.11
N THR A 227 -5.55 16.74 9.85
CA THR A 227 -4.45 17.60 10.30
C THR A 227 -3.13 17.33 9.57
N TRP A 228 -3.10 16.29 8.72
CA TRP A 228 -1.90 15.85 8.04
C TRP A 228 -1.37 16.93 7.08
N LYS A 229 -0.05 17.14 7.10
CA LYS A 229 0.63 18.08 6.20
C LYS A 229 1.59 17.30 5.32
N PRO A 230 1.39 17.30 3.99
CA PRO A 230 2.31 16.63 3.08
C PRO A 230 3.70 17.24 3.12
N VAL A 231 4.71 16.39 2.99
CA VAL A 231 6.12 16.79 2.92
C VAL A 231 6.78 16.24 1.66
N GLU A 232 7.81 16.95 1.17
CA GLU A 232 8.69 16.43 0.14
C GLU A 232 9.74 15.49 0.76
N MET A 233 9.83 14.27 0.25
CA MET A 233 10.79 13.26 0.68
C MET A 233 12.11 13.43 -0.08
N VAL A 234 13.13 13.92 0.62
CA VAL A 234 14.48 14.17 0.06
C VAL A 234 15.54 13.13 0.51
N THR A 235 15.17 12.21 1.40
CA THR A 235 16.05 11.18 1.98
C THR A 235 16.06 9.88 1.18
N GLY A 236 15.53 9.89 -0.05
CA GLY A 236 15.35 8.69 -0.85
C GLY A 236 14.26 7.76 -0.30
N PRO A 237 14.04 6.59 -0.93
CA PRO A 237 12.86 5.76 -0.66
C PRO A 237 12.99 4.84 0.56
N SER A 238 14.18 4.69 1.15
CA SER A 238 14.39 3.67 2.19
C SER A 238 15.44 4.09 3.21
N LEU A 239 15.18 3.75 4.47
CA LEU A 239 16.10 3.93 5.58
C LEU A 239 17.30 2.98 5.40
N TRP A 240 17.01 1.71 5.10
CA TRP A 240 17.96 0.65 4.84
C TRP A 240 17.29 -0.47 4.01
N GLY A 241 18.10 -1.37 3.46
CA GLY A 241 17.59 -2.50 2.65
C GLY A 241 16.98 -2.08 1.31
N HIS A 242 15.95 -2.80 0.88
CA HIS A 242 15.27 -2.63 -0.41
C HIS A 242 16.23 -2.62 -1.61
N GLU A 243 17.08 -3.65 -1.71
CA GLU A 243 17.95 -3.82 -2.85
C GLU A 243 17.14 -4.30 -4.05
N ARG A 244 17.31 -3.63 -5.20
CA ARG A 244 16.53 -3.84 -6.42
C ARG A 244 17.40 -4.55 -7.44
N SER A 245 17.26 -5.87 -7.54
CA SER A 245 18.15 -6.73 -8.32
C SER A 245 18.17 -6.39 -9.82
N TRP A 246 17.09 -5.78 -10.33
CA TRP A 246 16.95 -5.37 -11.73
C TRP A 246 17.64 -4.05 -12.10
N LEU A 247 18.15 -3.29 -11.11
CA LEU A 247 18.88 -2.06 -11.39
C LEU A 247 20.33 -2.33 -11.82
N SER A 248 20.89 -1.43 -12.63
CA SER A 248 22.31 -1.48 -12.98
C SER A 248 23.20 -1.42 -11.72
N PRO A 249 24.41 -2.00 -11.75
CA PRO A 249 25.33 -1.93 -10.61
C PRO A 249 25.54 -0.50 -10.09
N GLU A 250 25.66 0.49 -10.98
CA GLU A 250 25.86 1.89 -10.64
C GLU A 250 24.64 2.46 -9.89
N LYS A 251 23.43 2.14 -10.35
CA LYS A 251 22.19 2.59 -9.69
C LYS A 251 21.96 1.91 -8.34
N ARG A 252 22.43 0.66 -8.18
CA ARG A 252 22.42 -0.03 -6.89
C ARG A 252 23.42 0.59 -5.90
N LEU A 253 24.60 0.97 -6.39
CA LEU A 253 25.58 1.72 -5.60
C LEU A 253 25.05 3.08 -5.15
N GLU A 254 24.49 3.88 -6.08
CA GLU A 254 23.87 5.18 -5.77
C GLU A 254 22.76 5.05 -4.71
N ALA A 255 21.87 4.07 -4.87
CA ALA A 255 20.82 3.80 -3.89
C ALA A 255 21.38 3.40 -2.52
N ARG A 256 22.45 2.61 -2.48
CA ARG A 256 23.11 2.21 -1.24
C ARG A 256 23.80 3.40 -0.56
N ASP A 257 24.44 4.26 -1.32
CA ASP A 257 25.13 5.44 -0.79
C ASP A 257 24.15 6.42 -0.13
N ILE A 258 22.96 6.61 -0.70
CA ILE A 258 21.87 7.39 -0.09
C ILE A 258 21.49 6.80 1.28
N ARG A 259 21.29 5.47 1.37
CA ARG A 259 20.94 4.80 2.64
C ARG A 259 22.06 4.93 3.68
N LEU A 260 23.31 4.79 3.26
CA LEU A 260 24.47 4.97 4.13
C LEU A 260 24.60 6.43 4.60
N GLN A 261 24.26 7.40 3.76
CA GLN A 261 24.22 8.79 4.15
C GLN A 261 23.13 9.07 5.18
N ASN A 262 21.90 8.58 4.95
CA ASN A 262 20.82 8.63 5.95
C ASN A 262 21.26 8.07 7.31
N ALA A 263 21.97 6.94 7.31
CA ALA A 263 22.50 6.35 8.54
C ALA A 263 23.55 7.23 9.23
N ARG A 264 24.46 7.87 8.48
CA ARG A 264 25.45 8.83 9.02
C ARG A 264 24.78 10.06 9.60
N ASP A 265 23.70 10.54 8.98
CA ASP A 265 22.91 11.67 9.43
C ASP A 265 21.99 11.31 10.62
N GLY A 266 22.01 10.05 11.05
CA GLY A 266 21.29 9.57 12.22
C GLY A 266 19.79 9.35 11.99
N LEU A 267 19.34 9.27 10.72
CA LEU A 267 17.96 9.04 10.36
C LEU A 267 17.52 7.64 10.80
N ARG A 268 16.59 7.59 11.75
CA ARG A 268 16.01 6.37 12.32
C ARG A 268 14.64 6.69 12.88
N GLU A 269 13.75 5.70 12.82
CA GLU A 269 12.35 5.88 13.19
C GLU A 269 11.91 4.76 14.15
N PRO A 270 11.12 5.05 15.18
CA PRO A 270 10.50 4.03 16.03
C PRO A 270 9.65 3.07 15.20
N VAL A 271 9.45 1.84 15.68
CA VAL A 271 8.57 0.86 15.02
C VAL A 271 7.10 1.09 15.40
N GLN A 272 6.21 0.82 14.47
CA GLN A 272 4.76 0.90 14.66
C GLN A 272 4.25 -0.49 15.01
N VAL A 273 3.90 -0.71 16.27
CA VAL A 273 3.47 -2.00 16.80
C VAL A 273 2.02 -1.93 17.26
N ILE A 274 1.30 -3.05 17.10
CA ILE A 274 -0.04 -3.21 17.68
C ILE A 274 0.08 -3.60 19.15
N GLU A 275 -0.92 -3.24 19.95
CA GLU A 275 -1.00 -3.65 21.36
C GLU A 275 -0.90 -5.17 21.50
N GLY A 276 -0.10 -5.63 22.47
CA GLY A 276 0.15 -7.06 22.70
C GLY A 276 1.20 -7.70 21.78
N ASN A 277 1.68 -7.02 20.73
CA ASN A 277 2.72 -7.53 19.83
C ASN A 277 4.09 -6.85 20.07
N TYR A 278 4.36 -6.49 21.32
CA TYR A 278 5.65 -5.97 21.75
C TYR A 278 5.86 -6.19 23.24
N HIS A 279 7.12 -6.28 23.64
CA HIS A 279 7.57 -6.05 25.01
C HIS A 279 8.56 -4.89 24.98
N VAL A 280 8.38 -3.92 25.88
CA VAL A 280 9.37 -2.86 26.04
C VAL A 280 10.64 -3.52 26.57
N MET A 281 11.77 -3.27 25.91
CA MET A 281 13.05 -3.77 26.37
C MET A 281 13.42 -3.09 27.70
N ASP A 282 13.75 -3.89 28.71
CA ASP A 282 14.39 -3.40 29.91
C ASP A 282 15.83 -2.97 29.60
N GLY A 283 16.38 -2.01 30.35
CA GLY A 283 17.83 -1.81 30.31
C GLY A 283 18.36 -0.81 29.28
N VAL A 284 17.67 0.31 28.99
CA VAL A 284 18.15 1.31 28.00
C VAL A 284 19.53 1.88 28.38
N CYS A 285 19.94 1.75 29.65
CA CYS A 285 21.32 1.94 30.06
C CYS A 285 21.65 0.98 31.21
N PRO A 286 22.33 -0.15 30.95
CA PRO A 286 22.61 -1.17 31.96
C PRO A 286 23.27 -0.61 33.23
N TRP A 287 24.14 0.40 33.09
CA TRP A 287 24.76 1.12 34.20
C TRP A 287 23.74 1.92 35.03
N TRP A 288 22.86 2.68 34.38
CA TRP A 288 21.85 3.51 35.04
C TRP A 288 20.76 2.68 35.70
N ASP A 289 20.31 1.62 35.02
CA ASP A 289 19.29 0.72 35.54
C ASP A 289 19.83 -0.10 36.71
N SER A 290 21.13 -0.40 36.73
CA SER A 290 21.80 -1.00 37.89
C SER A 290 21.94 -0.01 39.06
N ALA A 291 22.17 1.28 38.79
CA ALA A 291 22.22 2.31 39.82
C ALA A 291 20.84 2.56 40.47
N LYS A 292 19.75 2.54 39.68
CA LYS A 292 18.38 2.62 40.21
C LYS A 292 18.02 1.44 41.10
N ARG A 293 18.30 0.21 40.66
CA ARG A 293 18.05 -1.01 41.45
C ARG A 293 18.86 -1.07 42.74
N ALA A 294 20.03 -0.44 42.80
CA ALA A 294 20.84 -0.37 44.01
C ALA A 294 20.38 0.72 45.00
N ALA A 295 19.46 1.60 44.59
CA ALA A 295 18.90 2.68 45.40
C ALA A 295 17.49 2.37 45.93
N GLU A 296 16.88 1.26 45.51
CA GLU A 296 15.63 0.67 46.01
C GLU A 296 15.92 -0.38 47.08
#